data_AF-A0A1Q8BCP5-F1
#
_entry.id   AF-A0A1Q8BCP5-F1
#
_cell.length_a   1.000
_cell.length_b   1.000
_cell.length_c   1.000
_cell.angle_alpha   90.00
_cell.angle_beta   90.00
_cell.angle_gamma   90.00
#
_symmetry.space_group_name_H-M   'P 1'
#
loop_
_entity.id
_entity.type
_entity.pdbx_description
1 polymer ?
#
loop_
_entity_poly.entity_id
_entity_poly.type
_entity_poly.pdbx_seq_one_letter_code
_entity_poly.pdbx_strand_id
1 'polypeptide(L)'
;MMRVLPSWRIVMVVALTLGYMVLGVTLGGGSLVLAYYSSQSEDPYYHMLYLFFIVAGTVVVVGFLPGGSYAIPDGERVEPQEQRQFFGLVNGVASRTGQRMPDEIYLVFDHVNAFIFHSGGILRGKRILCVSLPLFHLLTVSQLQGIVAHEFGHLDRGNIRIGAWIHLIQSGLRRTINMLGPDRDPKSRVLRMVRLPFVLYSRLVLYMTVPMFRIQELAADRLAAETVGSYTYGEALRIVHQNCQAFDAYVIDSFLPMLGRGYLPPVMEGYARYLEFTGRKYDEPARKPDDVHPPFAERLAAIADLPAIEAENNLPASSILNNGAELQVRLLRTLLPEDGPKDFTPVSWYEAGQLVIIPDWKRRCSRERLALRDVTLGSLRSTVAAADKFDLFAAAFGLALYREGWQLDHEPGYLRLRRGDFKINPHDLVEEMRSPEFTEDAWREMLTKFGLDAGTLLTG
;
A
#
# COMPACT_ATOMS: atom_id res chain seq x y z
N MET A 1 19.83 -18.22 -21.50
CA MET A 1 20.61 -17.29 -22.35
C MET A 1 20.00 -15.89 -22.21
N MET A 2 20.56 -15.01 -21.37
CA MET A 2 20.00 -13.67 -21.17
C MET A 2 20.06 -12.88 -22.48
N ARG A 3 18.91 -12.54 -23.06
CA ARG A 3 18.83 -11.64 -24.21
C ARG A 3 19.29 -10.26 -23.76
N VAL A 4 20.49 -9.86 -24.18
CA VAL A 4 20.97 -8.48 -24.02
C VAL A 4 19.98 -7.56 -24.72
N LEU A 5 19.52 -6.52 -24.02
CA LEU A 5 18.61 -5.54 -24.62
C LEU A 5 19.27 -4.91 -25.85
N PRO A 6 18.52 -4.69 -26.94
CA PRO A 6 19.02 -3.93 -28.07
C PRO A 6 19.49 -2.54 -27.62
N SER A 7 20.70 -2.14 -28.00
CA SER A 7 21.32 -0.85 -27.64
C SER A 7 20.42 0.36 -27.93
N TRP A 8 19.60 0.30 -28.98
CA TRP A 8 18.66 1.37 -29.33
C TRP A 8 17.60 1.66 -28.26
N ARG A 9 17.18 0.67 -27.46
CA ARG A 9 16.18 0.88 -26.40
C ARG A 9 16.77 1.71 -25.26
N ILE A 10 18.01 1.45 -24.88
CA ILE A 10 18.72 2.21 -23.85
C ILE A 10 18.87 3.67 -24.31
N VAL A 11 19.31 3.87 -25.56
CA VAL A 11 19.40 5.21 -26.16
C VAL A 11 18.04 5.91 -26.18
N MET A 12 16.98 5.20 -26.53
CA MET A 12 15.62 5.76 -26.56
C MET A 12 15.11 6.12 -25.16
N VAL A 13 15.39 5.31 -24.13
CA VAL A 13 15.04 5.64 -22.74
C VAL A 13 15.77 6.91 -22.29
N VAL A 14 17.08 7.02 -22.59
CA VAL A 14 17.86 8.24 -22.31
C VAL A 14 17.33 9.44 -23.10
N ALA A 15 16.99 9.26 -24.38
CA ALA A 15 16.44 10.32 -25.22
C ALA A 15 15.05 10.78 -24.74
N LEU A 16 14.17 9.85 -24.36
CA LEU A 16 12.88 10.16 -23.75
C LEU A 16 13.11 10.92 -22.44
N THR A 17 14.02 10.45 -21.58
CA THR A 17 14.38 11.13 -20.33
C THR A 17 14.80 12.58 -20.55
N LEU A 18 15.74 12.81 -21.46
CA LEU A 18 16.20 14.14 -21.82
C LEU A 18 15.05 14.97 -22.42
N GLY A 19 14.24 14.37 -23.27
CA GLY A 19 13.06 15.00 -23.86
C GLY A 19 12.03 15.43 -22.82
N TYR A 20 11.80 14.62 -21.78
CA TYR A 20 10.95 15.00 -20.64
C TYR A 20 11.54 16.21 -19.92
N MET A 21 12.81 16.15 -19.51
CA MET A 21 13.46 17.27 -18.80
C MET A 21 13.43 18.57 -19.62
N VAL A 22 13.75 18.49 -20.92
CA VAL A 22 13.68 19.63 -21.85
C VAL A 22 12.25 20.16 -21.96
N LEU A 23 11.25 19.29 -22.11
CA LEU A 23 9.85 19.68 -22.17
C LEU A 23 9.41 20.39 -20.87
N GLY A 24 9.79 19.86 -19.70
CA GLY A 24 9.47 20.44 -18.40
C GLY A 24 10.10 21.81 -18.20
N VAL A 25 11.40 21.96 -18.52
CA VAL A 25 12.10 23.25 -18.46
C VAL A 25 11.49 24.24 -19.45
N THR A 26 11.14 23.80 -20.66
CA THR A 26 10.60 24.67 -21.70
C THR A 26 9.18 25.13 -21.37
N LEU A 27 8.30 24.22 -20.93
CA LEU A 27 6.93 24.55 -20.55
C LEU A 27 6.88 25.34 -19.24
N GLY A 28 7.65 24.92 -18.23
CA GLY A 28 7.72 25.60 -16.94
C GLY A 28 8.35 26.99 -17.06
N GLY A 29 9.53 27.07 -17.67
CA GLY A 29 10.23 28.33 -17.93
C GLY A 29 9.43 29.25 -18.85
N GLY A 30 8.87 28.73 -19.94
CA GLY A 30 8.01 29.49 -20.85
C GLY A 30 6.77 30.06 -20.15
N SER A 31 6.13 29.28 -19.27
CA SER A 31 5.00 29.75 -18.47
C SER A 31 5.42 30.86 -17.50
N LEU A 32 6.57 30.74 -16.84
CA LEU A 32 7.08 31.79 -15.95
C LEU A 32 7.43 33.09 -16.71
N VAL A 33 7.99 32.97 -17.93
CA VAL A 33 8.25 34.13 -18.80
C VAL A 33 6.93 34.81 -19.19
N LEU A 34 5.91 34.04 -19.59
CA LEU A 34 4.58 34.58 -19.90
C LEU A 34 3.92 35.22 -18.67
N ALA A 35 4.10 34.64 -17.48
CA ALA A 35 3.64 35.22 -16.23
C ALA A 35 4.32 36.58 -15.97
N TYR A 36 5.65 36.67 -16.15
CA TYR A 36 6.40 37.91 -16.00
C TYR A 36 5.90 39.01 -16.96
N TYR A 37 5.69 38.71 -18.25
CA TYR A 37 5.15 39.70 -19.17
C TYR A 37 3.71 40.09 -18.83
N SER A 38 2.89 39.15 -18.36
CA SER A 38 1.50 39.42 -17.96
C SER A 38 1.42 40.29 -16.70
N SER A 39 2.40 40.20 -15.78
CA SER A 39 2.42 41.01 -14.57
C SER A 39 2.76 42.48 -14.81
N GLN A 40 3.30 42.84 -15.98
CA GLN A 40 3.61 44.22 -16.34
C GLN A 40 2.38 45.02 -16.80
N SER A 41 1.24 44.36 -17.02
CA SER A 41 0.00 44.99 -17.44
C SER A 41 -0.89 45.30 -16.24
N GLU A 42 -1.48 46.50 -16.21
CA GLU A 42 -2.46 46.91 -15.18
C GLU A 42 -3.88 46.37 -15.46
N ASP A 43 -4.10 45.76 -16.63
CA ASP A 43 -5.41 45.24 -17.03
C ASP A 43 -5.77 43.95 -16.23
N PRO A 44 -6.97 43.91 -15.60
CA PRO A 44 -7.45 42.74 -14.85
C PRO A 44 -7.40 41.41 -15.61
N TYR A 45 -7.56 41.43 -16.94
CA TYR A 45 -7.46 40.22 -17.77
C TYR A 45 -6.05 39.62 -17.74
N TYR A 46 -5.01 40.46 -17.82
CA TYR A 46 -3.63 40.01 -17.74
C TYR A 46 -3.23 39.58 -16.33
N HIS A 47 -3.88 40.11 -15.29
CA HIS A 47 -3.72 39.60 -13.93
C HIS A 47 -4.22 38.15 -13.79
N MET A 48 -5.34 37.80 -14.42
CA MET A 48 -5.81 36.40 -14.46
C MET A 48 -4.85 35.49 -15.24
N LEU A 49 -4.30 35.95 -16.35
CA LEU A 49 -3.28 35.21 -17.11
C LEU A 49 -1.99 35.01 -16.31
N TYR A 50 -1.54 36.04 -15.59
CA TYR A 50 -0.41 35.94 -14.66
C TYR A 50 -0.66 34.83 -13.64
N LEU A 51 -1.80 34.85 -12.94
CA LEU A 51 -2.15 33.84 -11.94
C LEU A 51 -2.20 32.43 -12.54
N PHE A 52 -2.77 32.30 -13.75
CA PHE A 52 -2.80 31.03 -14.46
C PHE A 52 -1.39 30.51 -14.80
N PHE A 53 -0.54 31.34 -15.41
CA PHE A 53 0.79 30.94 -15.86
C PHE A 53 1.77 30.73 -14.72
N ILE A 54 1.65 31.48 -13.62
CA ILE A 54 2.50 31.26 -12.45
C ILE A 54 2.14 29.95 -11.74
N VAL A 55 0.85 29.63 -11.62
CA VAL A 55 0.40 28.35 -11.06
C VAL A 55 0.81 27.20 -11.98
N ALA A 56 0.54 27.29 -13.29
CA ALA A 56 0.91 26.28 -14.26
C ALA A 56 2.43 26.06 -14.32
N GLY A 57 3.21 27.14 -14.37
CA GLY A 57 4.67 27.11 -14.37
C GLY A 57 5.22 26.50 -13.09
N THR A 58 4.66 26.85 -11.92
CA THR A 58 5.04 26.28 -10.63
C THR A 58 4.72 24.79 -10.55
N VAL A 59 3.54 24.36 -10.98
CA VAL A 59 3.15 22.94 -11.03
C VAL A 59 4.10 22.13 -11.90
N VAL A 60 4.47 22.66 -13.07
CA VAL A 60 5.45 22.02 -13.95
C VAL A 60 6.82 21.98 -13.28
N VAL A 61 7.36 23.09 -12.79
CA VAL A 61 8.68 23.11 -12.14
C VAL A 61 8.73 22.17 -10.92
N VAL A 62 7.73 22.20 -10.04
CA VAL A 62 7.66 21.31 -8.86
C VAL A 62 7.44 19.84 -9.25
N GLY A 63 6.70 19.57 -10.32
CA GLY A 63 6.51 18.24 -10.88
C GLY A 63 7.79 17.64 -11.47
N PHE A 64 8.65 18.49 -12.04
CA PHE A 64 9.88 18.12 -12.75
C PHE A 64 11.15 18.20 -11.91
N LEU A 65 11.16 18.98 -10.83
CA LEU A 65 12.24 18.91 -9.86
C LEU A 65 12.31 17.47 -9.35
N PRO A 66 13.50 16.82 -9.38
CA PRO A 66 13.66 15.49 -8.83
C PRO A 66 13.14 15.59 -7.39
N GLY A 67 12.04 14.86 -7.12
CA GLY A 67 11.52 14.78 -5.76
C GLY A 67 12.70 14.46 -4.87
N GLY A 68 12.93 15.32 -3.86
CA GLY A 68 14.08 15.22 -2.98
C GLY A 68 14.27 13.78 -2.52
N SER A 69 15.53 13.41 -2.25
CA SER A 69 15.98 12.18 -1.59
C SER A 69 14.82 11.38 -1.03
N TYR A 70 14.60 10.14 -1.52
CA TYR A 70 13.60 9.23 -0.95
C TYR A 70 13.56 9.45 0.56
N ALA A 71 12.44 10.01 1.03
CA ALA A 71 12.25 10.26 2.44
C ALA A 71 12.46 8.91 3.12
N ILE A 72 13.22 8.92 4.20
CA ILE A 72 13.42 7.71 4.99
C ILE A 72 12.01 7.20 5.32
N PRO A 73 11.65 5.97 4.91
CA PRO A 73 10.31 5.46 5.12
C PRO A 73 10.01 5.43 6.61
N ASP A 74 8.74 5.62 6.96
CA ASP A 74 8.27 5.46 8.33
C ASP A 74 8.65 4.04 8.81
N GLY A 75 9.57 3.99 9.77
CA GLY A 75 10.19 2.75 10.18
C GLY A 75 11.18 2.95 11.31
N GLU A 76 11.58 1.84 11.90
CA GLU A 76 12.47 1.80 13.05
C GLU A 76 13.89 1.46 12.59
N ARG A 77 14.82 2.41 12.76
CA ARG A 77 16.22 2.17 12.46
C ARG A 77 16.78 1.17 13.45
N VAL A 78 17.40 0.10 12.96
CA VAL A 78 18.04 -0.89 13.82
C VAL A 78 19.53 -0.61 13.93
N GLU A 79 20.06 -0.69 15.15
CA GLU A 79 21.48 -0.48 15.39
C GLU A 79 22.24 -1.83 15.40
N PRO A 80 23.46 -1.89 14.83
CA PRO A 80 24.25 -3.12 14.76
C PRO A 80 24.49 -3.78 16.12
N GLN A 81 24.59 -2.97 17.18
CA GLN A 81 24.85 -3.44 18.53
C GLN A 81 23.61 -4.11 19.16
N GLU A 82 22.42 -3.62 18.82
CA GLU A 82 21.14 -4.15 19.29
C GLU A 82 20.75 -5.43 18.55
N GLN A 83 20.97 -5.46 17.22
CA GLN A 83 20.49 -6.51 16.30
C GLN A 83 21.62 -7.29 15.62
N ARG A 84 22.58 -7.80 16.41
CA ARG A 84 23.81 -8.43 15.89
C ARG A 84 23.57 -9.59 14.92
N GLN A 85 22.61 -10.46 15.21
CA GLN A 85 22.33 -11.63 14.37
C GLN A 85 21.72 -11.23 13.03
N PHE A 86 20.82 -10.26 13.01
CA PHE A 86 20.26 -9.70 11.78
C PHE A 86 21.33 -9.01 10.92
N PHE A 87 22.19 -8.17 11.52
CA PHE A 87 23.31 -7.57 10.80
C PHE A 87 24.32 -8.62 10.30
N GLY A 88 24.55 -9.68 11.07
CA GLY A 88 25.36 -10.82 10.68
C GLY A 88 24.81 -11.53 9.45
N LEU A 89 23.49 -11.73 9.38
CA LEU A 89 22.79 -12.28 8.21
C LEU A 89 23.03 -11.40 6.98
N VAL A 90 22.76 -10.10 7.08
CA VAL A 90 22.91 -9.16 5.95
C VAL A 90 24.37 -9.10 5.48
N ASN A 91 25.34 -9.11 6.42
CA ASN A 91 26.76 -9.13 6.10
C ASN A 91 27.21 -10.44 5.42
N GLY A 92 26.66 -11.58 5.86
CA GLY A 92 26.90 -12.86 5.20
C GLY A 92 26.40 -12.86 3.76
N VAL A 93 25.19 -12.34 3.52
CA VAL A 93 24.64 -12.23 2.16
C VAL A 93 25.46 -11.25 1.32
N ALA A 94 25.81 -10.07 1.84
CA ALA A 94 26.60 -9.07 1.14
C ALA A 94 27.97 -9.63 0.70
N SER A 95 28.61 -10.42 1.57
CA SER A 95 29.89 -11.08 1.28
C SER A 95 29.74 -12.13 0.16
N ARG A 96 28.67 -12.93 0.18
CA ARG A 96 28.39 -13.96 -0.85
C ARG A 96 28.02 -13.35 -2.21
N THR A 97 27.32 -12.23 -2.23
CA THR A 97 26.90 -11.55 -3.46
C THR A 97 27.91 -10.51 -3.97
N GLY A 98 29.04 -10.33 -3.27
CA GLY A 98 30.05 -9.33 -3.61
C GLY A 98 29.59 -7.88 -3.46
N GLN A 99 28.52 -7.64 -2.70
CA GLN A 99 27.98 -6.31 -2.45
C GLN A 99 28.55 -5.67 -1.20
N ARG A 100 28.55 -4.33 -1.17
CA ARG A 100 28.83 -3.57 0.05
C ARG A 100 27.61 -3.61 0.97
N MET A 101 27.85 -3.74 2.28
CA MET A 101 26.84 -3.57 3.31
C MET A 101 26.04 -2.26 3.15
N PRO A 102 24.71 -2.28 3.39
CA PRO A 102 23.93 -1.07 3.54
C PRO A 102 24.52 -0.18 4.64
N ASP A 103 24.43 1.13 4.45
CA ASP A 103 24.90 2.09 5.45
C ASP A 103 23.92 2.17 6.63
N GLU A 104 22.62 1.94 6.36
CA GLU A 104 21.57 1.88 7.38
C GLU A 104 20.59 0.74 7.07
N ILE A 105 20.00 0.17 8.12
CA ILE A 105 18.97 -0.86 8.03
C ILE A 105 17.77 -0.40 8.86
N TYR A 106 16.58 -0.50 8.28
CA TYR A 106 15.32 -0.18 8.93
C TYR A 106 14.40 -1.38 8.92
N LEU A 107 13.69 -1.58 10.02
CA LEU A 107 12.47 -2.35 10.01
C LEU A 107 11.31 -1.45 9.64
N VAL A 108 10.46 -1.94 8.74
CA VAL A 108 9.26 -1.24 8.31
C VAL A 108 8.04 -2.11 8.59
N PHE A 109 6.88 -1.48 8.70
CA PHE A 109 5.60 -2.18 8.85
C PHE A 109 4.71 -1.79 7.67
N ASP A 110 5.15 -2.19 6.49
CA ASP A 110 4.48 -2.04 5.22
C ASP A 110 4.03 -3.43 4.71
N HIS A 111 3.78 -3.49 3.40
CA HIS A 111 3.48 -4.72 2.68
C HIS A 111 4.58 -5.76 2.87
N VAL A 112 4.26 -7.07 2.76
CA VAL A 112 5.27 -8.15 2.90
C VAL A 112 6.35 -8.00 1.82
N ASN A 113 7.42 -7.29 2.15
CA ASN A 113 8.44 -6.86 1.20
C ASN A 113 9.79 -6.52 1.88
N ALA A 114 10.84 -6.48 1.09
CA ALA A 114 12.12 -5.86 1.42
C ALA A 114 12.55 -5.00 0.23
N PHE A 115 13.30 -3.94 0.47
CA PHE A 115 13.82 -3.12 -0.62
C PHE A 115 15.08 -2.35 -0.21
N ILE A 116 15.90 -2.03 -1.21
CA ILE A 116 17.07 -1.16 -1.03
C ILE A 116 16.92 0.09 -1.88
N PHE A 117 17.21 1.25 -1.28
CA PHE A 117 17.23 2.52 -2.00
C PHE A 117 18.37 3.43 -1.53
N HIS A 118 18.62 4.49 -2.30
CA HIS A 118 19.62 5.51 -1.97
C HIS A 118 18.94 6.78 -1.45
N SER A 119 19.31 7.21 -0.24
CA SER A 119 18.87 8.48 0.34
C SER A 119 20.01 9.49 0.40
N GLY A 120 19.80 10.74 -0.01
CA GLY A 120 20.84 11.79 0.00
C GLY A 120 21.41 12.19 -1.37
N GLY A 121 20.70 11.86 -2.46
CA GLY A 121 21.06 12.25 -3.83
C GLY A 121 22.21 11.44 -4.46
N ILE A 122 22.53 11.74 -5.72
CA ILE A 122 23.44 10.93 -6.56
C ILE A 122 24.91 10.95 -6.07
N LEU A 123 25.32 12.00 -5.35
CA LEU A 123 26.72 12.23 -4.96
C LEU A 123 27.06 11.82 -3.51
N ARG A 124 26.07 11.82 -2.61
CA ARG A 124 26.24 11.54 -1.17
C ARG A 124 25.20 10.53 -0.63
N GLY A 125 24.62 9.75 -1.52
CA GLY A 125 23.56 8.81 -1.20
C GLY A 125 24.02 7.69 -0.29
N LYS A 126 23.37 7.53 0.88
CA LYS A 126 23.47 6.34 1.73
C LYS A 126 22.61 5.21 1.18
N ARG A 127 23.10 3.98 1.25
CA ARG A 127 22.31 2.77 0.95
C ARG A 127 21.50 2.39 2.17
N ILE A 128 20.18 2.35 2.02
CA ILE A 128 19.26 1.98 3.09
C ILE A 128 18.58 0.68 2.69
N LEU A 129 18.68 -0.34 3.54
CA LEU A 129 17.91 -1.58 3.44
C LEU A 129 16.70 -1.49 4.35
N CYS A 130 15.51 -1.67 3.78
CA CYS A 130 14.26 -1.79 4.53
C CYS A 130 13.78 -3.24 4.46
N VAL A 131 13.45 -3.82 5.61
CA VAL A 131 12.87 -5.17 5.70
C VAL A 131 11.59 -5.10 6.50
N SER A 132 10.49 -5.55 5.91
CA SER A 132 9.21 -5.55 6.60
C SER A 132 9.18 -6.56 7.74
N LEU A 133 8.65 -6.16 8.90
CA LEU A 133 8.50 -7.03 10.08
C LEU A 133 7.72 -8.35 9.79
N PRO A 134 6.70 -8.37 8.92
CA PRO A 134 5.99 -9.61 8.56
C PRO A 134 6.91 -10.69 7.95
N LEU A 135 7.95 -10.32 7.19
CA LEU A 135 8.90 -11.29 6.64
C LEU A 135 9.57 -12.14 7.73
N PHE A 136 9.86 -11.55 8.88
CA PHE A 136 10.46 -12.28 10.00
C PHE A 136 9.53 -13.33 10.59
N HIS A 137 8.22 -13.14 10.47
CA HIS A 137 7.22 -14.06 10.99
C HIS A 137 6.81 -15.13 9.97
N LEU A 138 6.92 -14.81 8.68
CA LEU A 138 6.49 -15.69 7.59
C LEU A 138 7.62 -16.57 7.04
N LEU A 139 8.87 -16.14 7.16
CA LEU A 139 10.02 -16.82 6.54
C LEU A 139 10.92 -17.50 7.58
N THR A 140 11.66 -18.50 7.12
CA THR A 140 12.85 -18.99 7.83
C THR A 140 14.05 -18.06 7.62
N VAL A 141 15.11 -18.25 8.42
CA VAL A 141 16.36 -17.48 8.28
C VAL A 141 16.95 -17.61 6.87
N SER A 142 17.05 -18.82 6.31
CA SER A 142 17.57 -19.02 4.95
C SER A 142 16.67 -18.45 3.85
N GLN A 143 15.35 -18.47 4.05
CA GLN A 143 14.41 -17.82 3.13
C GLN A 143 14.58 -16.30 3.15
N LEU A 144 14.72 -15.69 4.33
CA LEU A 144 15.00 -14.25 4.46
C LEU A 144 16.34 -13.87 3.82
N GLN A 145 17.38 -14.70 3.96
CA GLN A 145 18.64 -14.51 3.24
C GLN A 145 18.44 -14.45 1.71
N GLY A 146 17.57 -15.31 1.17
CA GLY A 146 17.22 -15.30 -0.25
C GLY A 146 16.56 -13.99 -0.69
N ILE A 147 15.62 -13.48 0.11
CA ILE A 147 14.99 -12.17 -0.16
C ILE A 147 16.03 -11.04 -0.10
N VAL A 148 16.91 -11.00 0.90
CA VAL A 148 17.99 -9.99 0.97
C VAL A 148 18.97 -10.13 -0.21
N ALA A 149 19.27 -11.36 -0.65
CA ALA A 149 20.13 -11.61 -1.79
C ALA A 149 19.50 -11.11 -3.10
N HIS A 150 18.18 -11.25 -3.25
CA HIS A 150 17.42 -10.68 -4.36
C HIS A 150 17.56 -9.15 -4.39
N GLU A 151 17.36 -8.47 -3.26
CA GLU A 151 17.50 -7.01 -3.18
C GLU A 151 18.91 -6.54 -3.52
N PHE A 152 19.94 -7.30 -3.14
CA PHE A 152 21.31 -7.05 -3.56
C PHE A 152 21.54 -7.29 -5.06
N GLY A 153 20.79 -8.20 -5.68
CA GLY A 153 20.78 -8.42 -7.13
C GLY A 153 20.32 -7.20 -7.91
N HIS A 154 19.43 -6.37 -7.35
CA HIS A 154 19.06 -5.09 -7.96
C HIS A 154 20.21 -4.06 -7.96
N LEU A 155 21.19 -4.21 -7.08
CA LEU A 155 22.37 -3.33 -7.01
C LEU A 155 23.47 -3.74 -8.00
N ASP A 156 23.44 -4.97 -8.51
CA ASP A 156 24.51 -5.45 -9.38
C ASP A 156 24.35 -4.95 -10.82
N ARG A 157 25.49 -4.71 -11.50
CA ARG A 157 25.64 -4.35 -12.93
C ARG A 157 25.25 -2.94 -13.36
N GLY A 158 26.02 -1.91 -12.99
CA GLY A 158 26.21 -0.63 -13.75
C GLY A 158 24.98 0.23 -14.11
N ASN A 159 23.77 -0.28 -13.89
CA ASN A 159 22.48 0.20 -14.37
C ASN A 159 21.69 0.87 -13.25
N ILE A 160 22.17 0.84 -12.01
CA ILE A 160 21.56 1.53 -10.85
C ILE A 160 21.29 3.00 -11.20
N ARG A 161 22.25 3.65 -11.88
CA ARG A 161 22.08 5.05 -12.31
C ARG A 161 20.90 5.18 -13.27
N ILE A 162 20.82 4.32 -14.30
CA ILE A 162 19.74 4.34 -15.29
C ILE A 162 18.39 4.02 -14.63
N GLY A 163 18.33 3.03 -13.73
CA GLY A 163 17.14 2.71 -12.95
C GLY A 163 16.66 3.89 -12.11
N ALA A 164 17.57 4.54 -11.37
CA ALA A 164 17.25 5.75 -10.59
C ALA A 164 16.71 6.87 -11.49
N TRP A 165 17.29 7.10 -12.67
CA TRP A 165 16.77 8.07 -13.65
C TRP A 165 15.37 7.71 -14.15
N ILE A 166 15.12 6.43 -14.47
CA ILE A 166 13.79 5.96 -14.90
C ILE A 166 12.75 6.16 -13.79
N HIS A 167 13.08 5.78 -12.55
CA HIS A 167 12.20 5.99 -11.39
C HIS A 167 11.90 7.46 -11.16
N LEU A 168 12.89 8.37 -11.30
CA LEU A 168 12.68 9.80 -11.19
C LEU A 168 11.64 10.30 -12.21
N ILE A 169 11.74 9.91 -13.48
CA ILE A 169 10.80 10.32 -14.53
C ILE A 169 9.40 9.76 -14.25
N GLN A 170 9.31 8.47 -13.93
CA GLN A 170 8.02 7.85 -13.64
C GLN A 170 7.36 8.51 -12.42
N SER A 171 8.14 8.86 -11.39
CA SER A 171 7.64 9.57 -10.21
C SER A 171 7.15 10.98 -10.53
N GLY A 172 7.90 11.76 -11.31
CA GLY A 172 7.52 13.11 -11.74
C GLY A 172 6.27 13.07 -12.61
N LEU A 173 6.22 12.13 -13.56
CA LEU A 173 5.08 11.97 -14.46
C LEU A 173 3.82 11.51 -13.73
N ARG A 174 3.95 10.58 -12.78
CA ARG A 174 2.85 10.18 -11.89
C ARG A 174 2.36 11.36 -11.04
N ARG A 175 3.28 12.17 -10.50
CA ARG A 175 2.94 13.39 -9.76
C ARG A 175 2.18 14.39 -10.63
N THR A 176 2.65 14.67 -11.86
CA THR A 176 1.95 15.54 -12.81
C THR A 176 0.56 15.00 -13.14
N ILE A 177 0.44 13.71 -13.47
CA ILE A 177 -0.85 13.08 -13.78
C ILE A 177 -1.82 13.15 -12.59
N ASN A 178 -1.33 12.95 -11.36
CA ASN A 178 -2.15 13.04 -10.15
C ASN A 178 -2.57 14.47 -9.84
N MET A 179 -1.70 15.46 -10.05
CA MET A 179 -2.02 16.89 -9.91
C MET A 179 -3.09 17.35 -10.90
N LEU A 180 -3.13 16.74 -12.10
CA LEU A 180 -4.16 17.00 -13.11
C LEU A 180 -5.50 16.28 -12.81
N GLY A 181 -5.64 15.63 -11.65
CA GLY A 181 -6.88 15.02 -11.19
C GLY A 181 -7.27 13.70 -11.90
N PRO A 182 -8.21 12.94 -11.30
CA PRO A 182 -8.68 11.68 -11.88
C PRO A 182 -9.58 11.90 -13.11
N ASP A 183 -9.64 10.91 -14.02
CA ASP A 183 -10.50 10.93 -15.23
C ASP A 183 -12.01 11.06 -14.92
N ARG A 184 -12.40 10.89 -13.66
CA ARG A 184 -13.79 10.84 -13.20
C ARG A 184 -14.43 12.20 -12.93
N ASP A 185 -13.71 13.32 -13.02
CA ASP A 185 -14.35 14.64 -12.94
C ASP A 185 -15.03 14.99 -14.28
N PRO A 186 -16.37 15.08 -14.34
CA PRO A 186 -17.09 15.39 -15.57
C PRO A 186 -16.88 16.83 -16.06
N LYS A 187 -16.38 17.74 -15.19
CA LYS A 187 -16.49 19.19 -15.41
C LYS A 187 -15.32 19.84 -16.16
N SER A 188 -14.24 19.12 -16.48
CA SER A 188 -13.10 19.71 -17.18
C SER A 188 -12.62 18.92 -18.40
N ARG A 189 -13.29 19.14 -19.54
CA ARG A 189 -12.84 18.65 -20.86
C ARG A 189 -11.43 19.13 -21.20
N VAL A 190 -11.07 20.34 -20.76
CA VAL A 190 -9.74 20.95 -20.95
C VAL A 190 -8.67 20.19 -20.17
N LEU A 191 -8.90 19.89 -18.89
CA LEU A 191 -7.93 19.16 -18.06
C LEU A 191 -7.67 17.75 -18.60
N ARG A 192 -8.70 17.09 -19.15
CA ARG A 192 -8.56 15.80 -19.84
C ARG A 192 -7.68 15.89 -21.08
N MET A 193 -7.85 16.93 -21.90
CA MET A 193 -7.02 17.17 -23.08
C MET A 193 -5.56 17.42 -22.71
N VAL A 194 -5.31 18.21 -21.64
CA VAL A 194 -3.96 18.48 -21.13
C VAL A 194 -3.32 17.23 -20.51
N ARG A 195 -4.10 16.38 -19.83
CA ARG A 195 -3.64 15.15 -19.18
C ARG A 195 -3.24 14.05 -20.18
N LEU A 196 -3.98 13.91 -21.28
CA LEU A 196 -3.77 12.87 -22.28
C LEU A 196 -2.31 12.70 -22.75
N PRO A 197 -1.58 13.75 -23.18
CA PRO A 197 -0.20 13.60 -23.61
C PRO A 197 0.73 13.07 -22.51
N PHE A 198 0.54 13.46 -21.25
CA PHE A 198 1.33 12.92 -20.12
C PHE A 198 1.04 11.43 -19.90
N VAL A 199 -0.21 11.00 -20.01
CA VAL A 199 -0.59 9.58 -19.90
C VAL A 199 0.00 8.76 -21.05
N LEU A 200 -0.09 9.25 -22.29
CA LEU A 200 0.50 8.59 -23.46
C LEU A 200 2.01 8.49 -23.34
N TYR A 201 2.66 9.58 -22.91
CA TYR A 201 4.09 9.61 -22.64
C TYR A 201 4.48 8.62 -21.54
N SER A 202 3.68 8.52 -20.46
CA SER A 202 3.90 7.55 -19.37
C SER A 202 3.84 6.12 -19.85
N ARG A 203 2.85 5.80 -20.68
CA ARG A 203 2.69 4.47 -21.28
C ARG A 203 3.86 4.14 -22.20
N LEU A 204 4.35 5.11 -22.98
CA LEU A 204 5.51 4.94 -23.83
C LEU A 204 6.79 4.66 -23.01
N VAL A 205 7.04 5.45 -21.97
CA VAL A 205 8.19 5.23 -21.06
C VAL A 205 8.11 3.86 -20.40
N LEU A 206 6.93 3.46 -19.92
CA LEU A 206 6.71 2.12 -19.36
C LEU A 206 6.97 1.02 -20.40
N TYR A 207 6.38 1.12 -21.59
CA TYR A 207 6.58 0.16 -22.67
C TYR A 207 8.07 -0.05 -23.00
N MET A 208 8.85 1.02 -22.98
CA MET A 208 10.29 0.98 -23.27
C MET A 208 11.13 0.39 -22.12
N THR A 209 10.68 0.52 -20.87
CA THR A 209 11.46 0.17 -19.67
C THR A 209 11.08 -1.18 -19.06
N VAL A 210 9.83 -1.65 -19.22
CA VAL A 210 9.35 -2.95 -18.71
C VAL A 210 10.27 -4.12 -19.05
N PRO A 211 10.74 -4.30 -20.30
CA PRO A 211 11.65 -5.42 -20.61
C PRO A 211 12.97 -5.37 -19.85
N MET A 212 13.46 -4.18 -19.51
CA MET A 212 14.68 -4.02 -18.70
C MET A 212 14.45 -4.41 -17.25
N PHE A 213 13.35 -3.94 -16.65
CA PHE A 213 12.98 -4.33 -15.30
C PHE A 213 12.81 -5.85 -15.18
N ARG A 214 12.18 -6.50 -16.16
CA ARG A 214 12.04 -7.96 -16.17
C ARG A 214 13.37 -8.70 -16.21
N ILE A 215 14.32 -8.25 -17.02
CA ILE A 215 15.66 -8.87 -17.07
C ILE A 215 16.39 -8.68 -15.73
N GLN A 216 16.28 -7.50 -15.12
CA GLN A 216 16.87 -7.23 -13.80
C GLN A 216 16.25 -8.11 -12.73
N GLU A 217 14.93 -8.27 -12.72
CA GLU A 217 14.21 -9.14 -11.79
C GLU A 217 14.70 -10.59 -11.88
N LEU A 218 14.71 -11.16 -13.10
CA LEU A 218 15.12 -12.55 -13.30
C LEU A 218 16.60 -12.76 -12.97
N ALA A 219 17.44 -11.74 -13.15
CA ALA A 219 18.84 -11.78 -12.74
C ALA A 219 18.98 -11.75 -11.20
N ALA A 220 18.17 -10.95 -10.51
CA ALA A 220 18.13 -10.92 -9.05
C ALA A 220 17.58 -12.24 -8.47
N ASP A 221 16.56 -12.82 -9.09
CA ASP A 221 16.05 -14.17 -8.76
C ASP A 221 17.14 -15.23 -8.86
N ARG A 222 17.90 -15.21 -9.95
CA ARG A 222 19.01 -16.13 -10.17
C ARG A 222 20.10 -15.95 -9.11
N LEU A 223 20.50 -14.72 -8.80
CA LEU A 223 21.51 -14.45 -7.76
C LEU A 223 21.04 -14.96 -6.39
N ALA A 224 19.77 -14.73 -6.05
CA ALA A 224 19.21 -15.22 -4.80
C ALA A 224 19.21 -16.75 -4.72
N ALA A 225 18.75 -17.43 -5.78
CA ALA A 225 18.77 -18.88 -5.87
C ALA A 225 20.20 -19.46 -5.86
N GLU A 226 21.18 -18.80 -6.49
CA GLU A 226 22.59 -19.18 -6.42
C GLU A 226 23.18 -18.98 -5.01
N THR A 227 22.61 -18.08 -4.20
CA THR A 227 23.07 -17.78 -2.84
C THR A 227 22.51 -18.73 -1.79
N VAL A 228 21.23 -19.11 -1.87
CA VAL A 228 20.54 -19.91 -0.83
C VAL A 228 19.92 -21.22 -1.32
N GLY A 229 20.06 -21.53 -2.61
CA GLY A 229 19.44 -22.67 -3.26
C GLY A 229 18.10 -22.34 -3.93
N SER A 230 17.86 -22.97 -5.08
CA SER A 230 16.64 -22.77 -5.88
C SER A 230 15.35 -23.10 -5.13
N TYR A 231 15.34 -24.21 -4.38
CA TYR A 231 14.18 -24.61 -3.58
C TYR A 231 13.87 -23.59 -2.48
N THR A 232 14.87 -23.27 -1.63
CA THR A 232 14.72 -22.32 -0.52
C THR A 232 14.22 -20.95 -1.01
N TYR A 233 14.83 -20.43 -2.08
CA TYR A 233 14.43 -19.14 -2.64
C TYR A 233 13.04 -19.20 -3.31
N GLY A 234 12.74 -20.28 -4.04
CA GLY A 234 11.42 -20.48 -4.65
C GLY A 234 10.28 -20.55 -3.63
N GLU A 235 10.50 -21.21 -2.49
CA GLU A 235 9.57 -21.21 -1.36
C GLU A 235 9.39 -19.81 -0.77
N ALA A 236 10.50 -19.08 -0.53
CA ALA A 236 10.45 -17.70 -0.03
C ALA A 236 9.64 -16.79 -0.97
N LEU A 237 9.89 -16.88 -2.28
CA LEU A 237 9.19 -16.10 -3.30
C LEU A 237 7.69 -16.40 -3.28
N ARG A 238 7.30 -17.67 -3.11
CA ARG A 238 5.89 -18.06 -3.03
C ARG A 238 5.21 -17.51 -1.78
N ILE A 239 5.87 -17.60 -0.63
CA ILE A 239 5.34 -17.05 0.63
C ILE A 239 5.13 -15.54 0.49
N VAL A 240 6.13 -14.80 -0.01
CA VAL A 240 6.01 -13.35 -0.23
C VAL A 240 4.86 -13.03 -1.20
N HIS A 241 4.79 -13.74 -2.33
CA HIS A 241 3.76 -13.54 -3.35
C HIS A 241 2.34 -13.77 -2.82
N GLN A 242 2.14 -14.82 -2.02
CA GLN A 242 0.82 -15.18 -1.45
C GLN A 242 0.39 -14.22 -0.34
N ASN A 243 1.34 -13.65 0.40
CA ASN A 243 1.03 -12.89 1.61
C ASN A 243 1.04 -11.37 1.40
N CYS A 244 1.67 -10.84 0.35
CA CYS A 244 1.82 -9.39 0.17
C CYS A 244 0.46 -8.65 0.19
N GLN A 245 -0.47 -8.96 -0.72
CA GLN A 245 -1.77 -8.29 -0.77
C GLN A 245 -2.70 -8.65 0.40
N ALA A 246 -2.56 -9.87 0.91
CA ALA A 246 -3.39 -10.37 2.00
C ALA A 246 -3.08 -9.66 3.30
N PHE A 247 -1.79 -9.48 3.59
CA PHE A 247 -1.33 -8.79 4.79
C PHE A 247 -1.73 -7.31 4.75
N ASP A 248 -1.67 -6.68 3.58
CA ASP A 248 -2.06 -5.28 3.40
C ASP A 248 -3.53 -5.05 3.72
N ALA A 249 -4.39 -5.90 3.15
CA ALA A 249 -5.81 -5.85 3.42
C ALA A 249 -6.09 -6.08 4.91
N TYR A 250 -5.44 -7.08 5.51
CA TYR A 250 -5.54 -7.31 6.96
C TYR A 250 -5.14 -6.08 7.79
N VAL A 251 -3.99 -5.47 7.47
CA VAL A 251 -3.48 -4.30 8.21
C VAL A 251 -4.45 -3.13 8.11
N ILE A 252 -4.92 -2.82 6.91
CA ILE A 252 -5.82 -1.69 6.65
C ILE A 252 -7.21 -1.95 7.25
N ASP A 253 -7.78 -3.12 6.99
CA ASP A 253 -9.19 -3.41 7.28
C ASP A 253 -9.41 -3.78 8.75
N SER A 254 -8.42 -4.41 9.40
CA SER A 254 -8.59 -4.99 10.74
C SER A 254 -7.63 -4.44 11.79
N PHE A 255 -6.34 -4.27 11.47
CA PHE A 255 -5.33 -3.95 12.49
C PHE A 255 -5.19 -2.45 12.80
N LEU A 256 -5.05 -1.61 11.78
CA LEU A 256 -4.90 -0.15 11.95
C LEU A 256 -6.05 0.51 12.72
N PRO A 257 -7.33 0.11 12.54
CA PRO A 257 -8.43 0.63 13.37
C PRO A 257 -8.24 0.36 14.87
N MET A 258 -7.65 -0.77 15.23
CA MET A 258 -7.37 -1.13 16.63
C MET A 258 -6.19 -0.34 17.17
N LEU A 259 -5.10 -0.31 16.39
CA LEU A 259 -3.87 0.41 16.74
C LEU A 259 -4.12 1.91 16.92
N GLY A 260 -4.89 2.52 16.01
CA GLY A 260 -5.27 3.94 16.08
C GLY A 260 -6.12 4.31 17.31
N ARG A 261 -6.61 3.31 18.06
CA ARG A 261 -7.31 3.49 19.35
C ARG A 261 -6.46 3.15 20.56
N GLY A 262 -5.18 2.84 20.37
CA GLY A 262 -4.26 2.52 21.45
C GLY A 262 -4.35 1.06 21.92
N TYR A 263 -4.98 0.18 21.15
CA TYR A 263 -5.08 -1.24 21.45
C TYR A 263 -4.16 -2.06 20.55
N LEU A 264 -3.43 -3.00 21.14
CA LEU A 264 -2.49 -3.86 20.42
C LEU A 264 -2.90 -5.32 20.56
N PRO A 265 -3.76 -5.82 19.66
CA PRO A 265 -3.97 -7.25 19.54
C PRO A 265 -2.77 -7.94 18.86
N PRO A 266 -2.58 -9.26 19.07
CA PRO A 266 -1.44 -9.97 18.49
C PRO A 266 -1.47 -9.96 16.96
N VAL A 267 -0.44 -9.37 16.34
CA VAL A 267 -0.41 -9.08 14.89
C VAL A 267 -0.51 -10.34 14.04
N MET A 268 0.33 -11.34 14.29
CA MET A 268 0.38 -12.54 13.44
C MET A 268 -0.77 -13.50 13.71
N GLU A 269 -1.26 -13.56 14.95
CA GLU A 269 -2.49 -14.30 15.27
C GLU A 269 -3.68 -13.70 14.52
N GLY A 270 -3.77 -12.37 14.49
CA GLY A 270 -4.83 -11.68 13.77
C GLY A 270 -4.77 -11.93 12.27
N TYR A 271 -3.56 -11.96 11.72
CA TYR A 271 -3.36 -12.27 10.31
C TYR A 271 -3.80 -13.71 9.97
N ALA A 272 -3.44 -14.69 10.81
CA ALA A 272 -3.87 -16.07 10.63
C ALA A 272 -5.41 -16.18 10.65
N ARG A 273 -6.07 -15.56 11.63
CA ARG A 273 -7.54 -15.51 11.71
C ARG A 273 -8.16 -14.80 10.50
N TYR A 274 -7.55 -13.72 10.02
CA TYR A 274 -8.01 -12.99 8.84
C TYR A 274 -8.04 -13.89 7.59
N LEU A 275 -6.99 -14.69 7.38
CA LEU A 275 -6.94 -15.65 6.28
C LEU A 275 -8.03 -16.73 6.41
N GLU A 276 -8.29 -17.22 7.63
CA GLU A 276 -9.34 -18.21 7.90
C GLU A 276 -10.74 -17.65 7.58
N PHE A 277 -11.07 -16.45 8.07
CA PHE A 277 -12.41 -15.89 7.95
C PHE A 277 -12.74 -15.35 6.56
N THR A 278 -11.76 -14.74 5.90
CA THR A 278 -12.00 -14.21 4.54
C THR A 278 -12.04 -15.32 3.51
N GLY A 279 -11.50 -16.51 3.82
CA GLY A 279 -11.36 -17.62 2.88
C GLY A 279 -10.54 -17.24 1.64
N ARG A 280 -9.89 -16.07 1.65
CA ARG A 280 -9.09 -15.56 0.54
C ARG A 280 -7.81 -16.38 0.48
N LYS A 281 -7.83 -17.43 -0.33
CA LYS A 281 -6.61 -17.88 -0.99
C LYS A 281 -6.31 -16.81 -2.02
N TYR A 282 -5.31 -15.98 -1.78
CA TYR A 282 -4.87 -15.03 -2.79
C TYR A 282 -4.20 -15.84 -3.91
N ASP A 283 -5.02 -16.21 -4.89
CA ASP A 283 -4.58 -16.67 -6.21
C ASP A 283 -3.77 -15.55 -6.88
N GLU A 284 -2.97 -15.92 -7.89
CA GLU A 284 -2.09 -14.99 -8.61
C GLU A 284 -2.88 -13.70 -8.96
N PRO A 285 -2.51 -12.53 -8.39
CA PRO A 285 -3.35 -11.35 -8.50
C PRO A 285 -3.51 -10.99 -9.97
N ALA A 286 -4.74 -10.63 -10.37
CA ALA A 286 -5.04 -10.22 -11.73
C ALA A 286 -4.03 -9.16 -12.18
N ARG A 287 -3.23 -9.52 -13.20
CA ARG A 287 -2.09 -8.70 -13.62
C ARG A 287 -2.57 -7.31 -14.02
N LYS A 288 -2.06 -6.29 -13.34
CA LYS A 288 -2.37 -4.90 -13.71
C LYS A 288 -1.64 -4.54 -15.01
N PRO A 289 -2.22 -3.68 -15.88
CA PRO A 289 -1.58 -3.26 -17.13
C PRO A 289 -0.20 -2.61 -16.97
N ASP A 290 0.10 -2.09 -15.77
CA ASP A 290 1.34 -1.44 -15.38
C ASP A 290 2.27 -2.32 -14.54
N ASP A 291 1.98 -3.62 -14.39
CA ASP A 291 2.88 -4.55 -13.70
C ASP A 291 4.19 -4.75 -14.48
N VAL A 292 5.25 -4.18 -13.90
CA VAL A 292 6.61 -4.18 -14.46
C VAL A 292 7.36 -5.49 -14.20
N HIS A 293 6.89 -6.32 -13.26
CA HIS A 293 7.55 -7.57 -12.90
C HIS A 293 7.20 -8.69 -13.89
N PRO A 294 8.09 -9.69 -14.09
CA PRO A 294 7.74 -10.93 -14.78
C PRO A 294 6.63 -11.67 -14.01
N PRO A 295 5.79 -12.47 -14.69
CA PRO A 295 4.85 -13.37 -14.03
C PRO A 295 5.54 -14.27 -12.99
N PHE A 296 4.82 -14.64 -11.94
CA PHE A 296 5.37 -15.48 -10.88
C PHE A 296 5.87 -16.82 -11.42
N ALA A 297 5.12 -17.44 -12.33
CA ALA A 297 5.53 -18.67 -13.00
C ALA A 297 6.84 -18.52 -13.81
N GLU A 298 7.07 -17.35 -14.44
CA GLU A 298 8.30 -17.07 -15.19
C GLU A 298 9.51 -16.94 -14.25
N ARG A 299 9.32 -16.29 -13.09
CA ARG A 299 10.35 -16.14 -12.05
C ARG A 299 10.77 -17.50 -11.48
N LEU A 300 9.81 -18.37 -11.15
CA LEU A 300 10.10 -19.73 -10.68
C LEU A 300 10.79 -20.58 -11.77
N ALA A 301 10.35 -20.48 -13.01
CA ALA A 301 10.98 -21.21 -14.12
C ALA A 301 12.45 -20.77 -14.34
N ALA A 302 12.76 -19.48 -14.11
CA ALA A 302 14.12 -18.95 -14.30
C ALA A 302 15.16 -19.50 -13.30
N ILE A 303 14.70 -20.01 -12.15
CA ILE A 303 15.57 -20.56 -11.10
C ILE A 303 15.50 -22.09 -11.00
N ALA A 304 14.59 -22.74 -11.73
CA ALA A 304 14.29 -24.16 -11.57
C ALA A 304 15.50 -25.09 -11.83
N ASP A 305 16.36 -24.73 -12.79
CA ASP A 305 17.53 -25.52 -13.16
C ASP A 305 18.77 -25.26 -12.29
N LEU A 306 18.68 -24.36 -11.30
CA LEU A 306 19.77 -24.04 -10.39
C LEU A 306 19.86 -25.07 -9.26
N PRO A 307 21.06 -25.34 -8.72
CA PRO A 307 21.24 -26.35 -7.69
C PRO A 307 20.38 -26.04 -6.45
N ALA A 308 19.74 -27.09 -5.93
CA ALA A 308 19.16 -27.05 -4.60
C ALA A 308 20.30 -27.12 -3.58
N ILE A 309 20.69 -25.96 -3.06
CA ILE A 309 21.58 -25.86 -1.90
C ILE A 309 20.71 -26.16 -0.67
N GLU A 310 21.21 -27.00 0.23
CA GLU A 310 20.51 -27.28 1.49
C GLU A 310 20.42 -26.00 2.34
N ALA A 311 19.24 -25.74 2.90
CA ALA A 311 19.02 -24.54 3.69
C ALA A 311 19.91 -24.56 4.95
N GLU A 312 20.80 -23.57 5.05
CA GLU A 312 21.73 -23.43 6.18
C GLU A 312 21.01 -23.30 7.54
N ASN A 313 19.82 -22.69 7.57
CA ASN A 313 19.07 -22.43 8.79
C ASN A 313 17.54 -22.33 8.54
N ASN A 314 16.81 -23.34 9.00
CA ASN A 314 15.35 -23.44 8.91
C ASN A 314 14.60 -22.91 10.13
N LEU A 315 15.28 -22.27 11.10
CA LEU A 315 14.59 -21.59 12.20
C LEU A 315 13.76 -20.42 11.66
N PRO A 316 12.66 -20.03 12.35
CA PRO A 316 11.92 -18.81 12.01
C PRO A 316 12.84 -17.60 11.95
N ALA A 317 12.67 -16.74 10.96
CA ALA A 317 13.50 -15.55 10.82
C ALA A 317 13.38 -14.61 12.03
N SER A 318 12.24 -14.61 12.74
CA SER A 318 12.05 -13.89 14.01
C SER A 318 13.06 -14.28 15.09
N SER A 319 13.67 -15.47 15.01
CA SER A 319 14.71 -15.91 15.96
C SER A 319 15.98 -15.06 15.92
N ILE A 320 16.23 -14.32 14.84
CA ILE A 320 17.42 -13.44 14.71
C ILE A 320 17.16 -12.00 15.17
N LEU A 321 15.92 -11.69 15.57
CA LEU A 321 15.56 -10.41 16.14
C LEU A 321 15.71 -10.47 17.67
N ASN A 322 16.60 -9.64 18.18
CA ASN A 322 16.75 -9.44 19.61
C ASN A 322 15.62 -8.52 20.12
N ASN A 323 15.00 -8.85 21.25
CA ASN A 323 13.87 -8.09 21.81
C ASN A 323 12.76 -7.76 20.79
N GLY A 324 12.40 -8.72 19.93
CA GLY A 324 11.48 -8.49 18.81
C GLY A 324 10.13 -7.86 19.19
N ALA A 325 9.59 -8.17 20.37
CA ALA A 325 8.34 -7.58 20.85
C ALA A 325 8.46 -6.07 21.15
N GLU A 326 9.57 -5.65 21.77
CA GLU A 326 9.82 -4.22 22.03
C GLU A 326 10.06 -3.47 20.72
N LEU A 327 10.84 -4.08 19.82
CA LEU A 327 11.12 -3.54 18.49
C LEU A 327 9.84 -3.37 17.65
N GLN A 328 8.93 -4.34 17.73
CA GLN A 328 7.59 -4.24 17.13
C GLN A 328 6.82 -3.05 17.69
N VAL A 329 6.80 -2.85 19.01
CA VAL A 329 6.11 -1.69 19.62
C VAL A 329 6.73 -0.37 19.16
N ARG A 330 8.07 -0.26 19.11
CA ARG A 330 8.76 0.95 18.59
C ARG A 330 8.36 1.23 17.15
N LEU A 331 8.37 0.21 16.30
CA LEU A 331 7.97 0.29 14.90
C LEU A 331 6.50 0.70 14.75
N LEU A 332 5.58 0.11 15.51
CA LEU A 332 4.15 0.44 15.40
C LEU A 332 3.84 1.90 15.76
N ARG A 333 4.65 2.53 16.61
CA ARG A 333 4.52 3.98 16.92
C ARG A 333 4.82 4.87 15.72
N THR A 334 5.64 4.43 14.76
CA THR A 334 5.97 5.22 13.56
C THR A 334 4.84 5.22 12.54
N LEU A 335 3.87 4.32 12.66
CA LEU A 335 2.71 4.22 11.75
C LEU A 335 1.60 5.21 12.08
N LEU A 336 1.60 5.73 13.31
CA LEU A 336 0.57 6.63 13.79
C LEU A 336 1.02 8.09 13.65
N PRO A 337 0.10 9.03 13.40
CA PRO A 337 0.42 10.45 13.39
C PRO A 337 0.98 10.92 14.75
N GLU A 338 1.59 12.10 14.77
CA GLU A 338 2.26 12.62 15.98
C GLU A 338 1.33 12.69 17.20
N ASP A 339 0.05 13.01 16.98
CA ASP A 339 -1.02 13.08 17.99
C ASP A 339 -1.69 11.74 18.30
N GLY A 340 -1.28 10.65 17.63
CA GLY A 340 -1.78 9.31 17.86
C GLY A 340 -1.30 8.69 19.19
N PRO A 341 -1.95 7.59 19.65
CA PRO A 341 -1.54 6.85 20.83
C PRO A 341 -0.05 6.48 20.82
N LYS A 342 0.65 6.78 21.93
CA LYS A 342 2.08 6.41 22.10
C LYS A 342 2.27 5.16 22.94
N ASP A 343 1.31 4.82 23.78
CA ASP A 343 1.30 3.59 24.55
C ASP A 343 0.15 2.71 24.09
N PHE A 344 0.44 1.42 23.98
CA PHE A 344 -0.52 0.44 23.51
C PHE A 344 -0.91 -0.49 24.65
N THR A 345 -2.20 -0.72 24.79
CA THR A 345 -2.75 -1.71 25.72
C THR A 345 -2.86 -3.05 25.00
N PRO A 346 -2.11 -4.08 25.43
CA PRO A 346 -2.27 -5.43 24.88
C PRO A 346 -3.67 -5.96 25.18
N VAL A 347 -4.36 -6.46 24.16
CA VAL A 347 -5.72 -7.02 24.28
C VAL A 347 -5.86 -8.23 23.35
N SER A 348 -6.83 -9.10 23.59
CA SER A 348 -7.20 -10.11 22.59
C SER A 348 -7.93 -9.49 21.40
N TRP A 349 -8.01 -10.22 20.28
CA TRP A 349 -8.83 -9.78 19.12
C TRP A 349 -10.31 -9.63 19.45
N TYR A 350 -10.84 -10.50 20.30
CA TYR A 350 -12.20 -10.43 20.79
C TYR A 350 -12.46 -9.14 21.58
N GLU A 351 -11.59 -8.81 22.54
CA GLU A 351 -11.69 -7.59 23.34
C GLU A 351 -11.50 -6.33 22.48
N ALA A 352 -10.53 -6.33 21.57
CA ALA A 352 -10.26 -5.22 20.66
C ALA A 352 -11.51 -4.85 19.85
N GLY A 353 -12.21 -5.84 19.31
CA GLY A 353 -13.47 -5.65 18.58
C GLY A 353 -14.52 -4.92 19.42
N GLN A 354 -14.74 -5.35 20.67
CA GLN A 354 -15.72 -4.71 21.57
C GLN A 354 -15.32 -3.26 21.91
N LEU A 355 -14.02 -3.03 22.15
CA LEU A 355 -13.48 -1.73 22.58
C LEU A 355 -13.39 -0.70 21.44
N VAL A 356 -13.40 -1.15 20.19
CA VAL A 356 -13.18 -0.28 19.02
C VAL A 356 -14.43 -0.11 18.17
N ILE A 357 -15.10 -1.21 17.80
CA ILE A 357 -16.19 -1.20 16.81
C ILE A 357 -17.40 -0.43 17.34
N ILE A 358 -17.92 -0.78 18.52
CA ILE A 358 -19.10 -0.13 19.09
C ILE A 358 -18.84 1.37 19.37
N PRO A 359 -17.71 1.77 20.00
CA PRO A 359 -17.41 3.20 20.16
C PRO A 359 -17.19 3.94 18.85
N ASP A 360 -16.64 3.30 17.81
CA ASP A 360 -16.50 3.93 16.48
C ASP A 360 -17.85 4.21 15.84
N TRP A 361 -18.74 3.22 15.83
CA TRP A 361 -20.10 3.43 15.34
C TRP A 361 -20.80 4.55 16.10
N LYS A 362 -20.69 4.60 17.44
CA LYS A 362 -21.29 5.67 18.26
C LYS A 362 -20.76 7.05 17.85
N ARG A 363 -19.45 7.17 17.65
CA ARG A 363 -18.80 8.42 17.22
C ARG A 363 -19.27 8.85 15.83
N ARG A 364 -19.32 7.92 14.87
CA ARG A 364 -19.78 8.17 13.49
C ARG A 364 -21.22 8.66 13.48
N CYS A 365 -22.12 7.97 14.18
CA CYS A 365 -23.52 8.34 14.30
C CYS A 365 -23.70 9.69 15.01
N SER A 366 -22.90 9.99 16.03
CA SER A 366 -22.94 11.27 16.74
C SER A 366 -22.51 12.43 15.85
N ARG A 367 -21.45 12.26 15.05
CA ARG A 367 -20.93 13.29 14.12
C ARG A 367 -21.96 13.66 13.05
N GLU A 368 -22.77 12.71 12.62
CA GLU A 368 -23.77 12.89 11.56
C GLU A 368 -25.21 12.73 12.07
N ARG A 369 -25.46 13.05 13.35
CA ARG A 369 -26.77 12.87 14.00
C ARG A 369 -27.93 13.48 13.23
N LEU A 370 -27.71 14.61 12.56
CA LEU A 370 -28.73 15.28 11.74
C LEU A 370 -29.19 14.42 10.56
N ALA A 371 -28.30 13.65 9.94
CA ALA A 371 -28.63 12.76 8.82
C ALA A 371 -29.44 11.53 9.25
N LEU A 372 -29.43 11.20 10.54
CA LEU A 372 -30.13 10.06 11.12
C LEU A 372 -31.43 10.45 11.84
N ARG A 373 -31.70 11.76 12.02
CA ARG A 373 -32.73 12.31 12.94
C ARG A 373 -34.09 11.61 12.85
N ASP A 374 -34.56 11.37 11.64
CA ASP A 374 -35.89 10.82 11.35
C ASP A 374 -35.81 9.45 10.67
N VAL A 375 -34.65 8.78 10.76
CA VAL A 375 -34.44 7.47 10.17
C VAL A 375 -34.76 6.39 11.21
N THR A 376 -35.75 5.56 10.89
CA THR A 376 -36.09 4.36 11.67
C THR A 376 -35.58 3.11 10.99
N LEU A 377 -35.64 1.97 11.68
CA LEU A 377 -35.42 0.67 11.04
C LEU A 377 -36.37 0.48 9.86
N GLY A 378 -37.65 0.84 9.97
CA GLY A 378 -38.63 0.71 8.88
C GLY A 378 -38.35 1.61 7.68
N SER A 379 -37.75 2.79 7.87
CA SER A 379 -37.40 3.70 6.78
C SER A 379 -35.98 3.51 6.25
N LEU A 380 -35.19 2.61 6.83
CA LEU A 380 -33.77 2.45 6.52
C LEU A 380 -33.52 2.15 5.04
N ARG A 381 -34.25 1.20 4.44
CA ARG A 381 -34.06 0.79 3.05
C ARG A 381 -34.27 1.94 2.06
N SER A 382 -35.41 2.63 2.15
CA SER A 382 -35.68 3.83 1.32
C SER A 382 -34.66 4.94 1.55
N THR A 383 -34.16 5.11 2.77
CA THR A 383 -33.13 6.11 3.09
C THR A 383 -31.78 5.76 2.45
N VAL A 384 -31.36 4.49 2.51
CA VAL A 384 -30.14 3.97 1.88
C VAL A 384 -30.19 4.14 0.36
N ALA A 385 -31.35 3.91 -0.25
CA ALA A 385 -31.53 4.12 -1.69
C ALA A 385 -31.48 5.61 -2.09
N ALA A 386 -31.83 6.53 -1.18
CA ALA A 386 -31.91 7.97 -1.45
C ALA A 386 -30.62 8.74 -1.14
N ALA A 387 -29.71 8.20 -0.32
CA ALA A 387 -28.54 8.91 0.17
C ALA A 387 -27.25 8.08 0.08
N ASP A 388 -26.19 8.69 -0.45
CA ASP A 388 -24.85 8.09 -0.54
C ASP A 388 -24.08 8.24 0.78
N LYS A 389 -24.63 7.64 1.86
CA LYS A 389 -24.06 7.65 3.22
C LYS A 389 -23.98 6.25 3.80
N PHE A 390 -23.52 5.32 2.98
CA PHE A 390 -23.54 3.89 3.24
C PHE A 390 -22.91 3.50 4.59
N ASP A 391 -21.66 3.89 4.86
CA ASP A 391 -21.00 3.53 6.11
C ASP A 391 -21.71 4.07 7.36
N LEU A 392 -22.36 5.23 7.25
CA LEU A 392 -23.14 5.80 8.35
C LEU A 392 -24.35 4.93 8.65
N PHE A 393 -25.08 4.50 7.62
CA PHE A 393 -26.26 3.65 7.78
C PHE A 393 -25.90 2.26 8.30
N ALA A 394 -24.81 1.66 7.81
CA ALA A 394 -24.28 0.39 8.33
C ALA A 394 -23.91 0.50 9.83
N ALA A 395 -23.21 1.57 10.23
CA ALA A 395 -22.86 1.82 11.63
C ALA A 395 -24.10 2.05 12.50
N ALA A 396 -25.06 2.84 12.03
CA ALA A 396 -26.28 3.17 12.76
C ALA A 396 -27.18 1.93 12.93
N PHE A 397 -27.30 1.11 11.89
CA PHE A 397 -28.01 -0.16 11.95
C PHE A 397 -27.34 -1.13 12.91
N GLY A 398 -26.01 -1.26 12.86
CA GLY A 398 -25.25 -2.08 13.81
C GLY A 398 -25.45 -1.66 15.27
N LEU A 399 -25.48 -0.35 15.55
CA LEU A 399 -25.81 0.17 16.88
C LEU A 399 -27.26 -0.07 17.30
N ALA A 400 -28.22 -0.01 16.38
CA ALA A 400 -29.60 -0.34 16.67
C ALA A 400 -29.72 -1.80 17.09
N LEU A 401 -29.11 -2.73 16.33
CA LEU A 401 -29.06 -4.14 16.71
C LEU A 401 -28.39 -4.35 18.07
N TYR A 402 -27.27 -3.69 18.33
CA TYR A 402 -26.57 -3.79 19.61
C TYR A 402 -27.44 -3.31 20.78
N ARG A 403 -28.20 -2.22 20.62
CA ARG A 403 -29.16 -1.71 21.62
C ARG A 403 -30.33 -2.68 21.85
N GLU A 404 -30.76 -3.38 20.81
CA GLU A 404 -31.79 -4.44 20.84
C GLU A 404 -31.27 -5.80 21.37
N GLY A 405 -30.12 -5.80 22.05
CA GLY A 405 -29.55 -6.96 22.73
C GLY A 405 -28.79 -7.93 21.84
N TRP A 406 -28.47 -7.56 20.60
CA TRP A 406 -27.60 -8.38 19.74
C TRP A 406 -26.14 -8.28 20.20
N GLN A 407 -25.45 -9.42 20.25
CA GLN A 407 -24.05 -9.49 20.66
C GLN A 407 -23.12 -9.30 19.46
N LEU A 408 -22.08 -8.47 19.60
CA LEU A 408 -21.05 -8.34 18.60
C LEU A 408 -20.13 -9.57 18.61
N ASP A 409 -20.03 -10.24 17.47
CA ASP A 409 -19.13 -11.35 17.17
C ASP A 409 -18.13 -10.84 16.11
N HIS A 410 -16.91 -10.53 16.53
CA HIS A 410 -15.91 -9.86 15.71
C HIS A 410 -14.56 -10.57 15.79
N GLU A 411 -13.98 -10.81 14.62
CA GLU A 411 -12.64 -11.32 14.40
C GLU A 411 -12.03 -10.55 13.20
N PRO A 412 -10.70 -10.56 13.00
CA PRO A 412 -10.09 -9.98 11.80
C PRO A 412 -10.76 -10.47 10.51
N GLY A 413 -11.24 -9.54 9.68
CA GLY A 413 -11.96 -9.87 8.44
C GLY A 413 -13.37 -10.42 8.64
N TYR A 414 -13.91 -10.37 9.87
CA TYR A 414 -15.21 -10.91 10.22
C TYR A 414 -15.96 -10.02 11.20
N LEU A 415 -17.17 -9.59 10.84
CA LEU A 415 -18.02 -8.81 11.73
C LEU A 415 -19.48 -9.25 11.57
N ARG A 416 -20.08 -9.76 12.65
CA ARG A 416 -21.51 -10.04 12.72
C ARG A 416 -22.09 -9.68 14.08
N LEU A 417 -23.35 -9.26 14.09
CA LEU A 417 -24.16 -9.23 15.29
C LEU A 417 -24.99 -10.52 15.37
N ARG A 418 -25.12 -11.08 16.57
CA ARG A 418 -25.80 -12.36 16.82
C ARG A 418 -26.89 -12.24 17.86
N ARG A 419 -28.02 -12.91 17.60
CA ARG A 419 -29.13 -13.11 18.55
C ARG A 419 -29.77 -14.47 18.31
N GLY A 420 -29.55 -15.41 19.24
CA GLY A 420 -29.89 -16.82 19.03
C GLY A 420 -29.17 -17.39 17.80
N ASP A 421 -29.93 -17.95 16.87
CA ASP A 421 -29.41 -18.53 15.62
C ASP A 421 -29.20 -17.48 14.50
N PHE A 422 -29.70 -16.26 14.69
CA PHE A 422 -29.54 -15.21 13.68
C PHE A 422 -28.16 -14.57 13.76
N LYS A 423 -27.57 -14.33 12.58
CA LYS A 423 -26.33 -13.59 12.40
C LYS A 423 -26.51 -12.56 11.29
N ILE A 424 -26.15 -11.31 11.56
CA ILE A 424 -26.29 -10.21 10.60
C ILE A 424 -24.95 -9.48 10.52
N ASN A 425 -24.42 -9.29 9.31
CA ASN A 425 -23.41 -8.27 9.08
C ASN A 425 -24.13 -6.97 8.68
N PRO A 426 -24.06 -5.90 9.47
CA PRO A 426 -24.74 -4.64 9.16
C PRO A 426 -24.30 -4.04 7.83
N HIS A 427 -23.03 -4.19 7.47
CA HIS A 427 -22.48 -3.65 6.24
C HIS A 427 -23.06 -4.39 5.02
N ASP A 428 -22.97 -5.72 5.00
CA ASP A 428 -23.46 -6.54 3.89
C ASP A 428 -24.97 -6.33 3.68
N LEU A 429 -25.76 -6.31 4.76
CA LEU A 429 -27.21 -6.15 4.64
C LEU A 429 -27.60 -4.74 4.13
N VAL A 430 -26.90 -3.70 4.59
CA VAL A 430 -27.13 -2.35 4.06
C VAL A 430 -26.67 -2.24 2.60
N GLU A 431 -25.67 -3.02 2.17
CA GLU A 431 -25.21 -3.05 0.77
C GLU A 431 -26.28 -3.73 -0.09
N GLU A 432 -26.83 -4.85 0.37
CA GLU A 432 -27.95 -5.56 -0.26
C GLU A 432 -29.18 -4.66 -0.43
N MET A 433 -29.48 -3.79 0.53
CA MET A 433 -30.60 -2.82 0.44
C MET A 433 -30.50 -1.85 -0.74
N ARG A 434 -29.29 -1.64 -1.31
CA ARG A 434 -29.09 -0.82 -2.51
C ARG A 434 -29.52 -1.54 -3.78
N SER A 435 -29.62 -2.87 -3.74
CA SER A 435 -30.07 -3.65 -4.89
C SER A 435 -31.53 -3.32 -5.21
N PRO A 436 -31.89 -3.10 -6.49
CA PRO A 436 -33.28 -2.97 -6.91
C PRO A 436 -34.14 -4.19 -6.53
N GLU A 437 -33.52 -5.36 -6.37
CA GLU A 437 -34.17 -6.62 -6.00
C GLU A 437 -34.57 -6.66 -4.51
N PHE A 438 -33.95 -5.83 -3.67
CA PHE A 438 -34.26 -5.76 -2.24
C PHE A 438 -35.44 -4.82 -2.00
N THR A 439 -36.63 -5.39 -1.78
CA THR A 439 -37.90 -4.64 -1.66
C THR A 439 -38.19 -4.19 -0.22
N GLU A 440 -39.07 -3.19 -0.07
CA GLU A 440 -39.57 -2.76 1.25
C GLU A 440 -40.33 -3.88 1.99
N ASP A 441 -41.08 -4.71 1.26
CA ASP A 441 -41.80 -5.83 1.85
C ASP A 441 -40.84 -6.91 2.38
N ALA A 442 -39.78 -7.23 1.61
CA ALA A 442 -38.73 -8.14 2.06
C ALA A 442 -38.04 -7.60 3.33
N TRP A 443 -37.80 -6.29 3.40
CA TRP A 443 -37.24 -5.68 4.60
C TRP A 443 -38.16 -5.80 5.83
N ARG A 444 -39.45 -5.53 5.67
CA ARG A 444 -40.44 -5.66 6.76
C ARG A 444 -40.58 -7.11 7.25
N GLU A 445 -40.53 -8.07 6.33
CA GLU A 445 -40.51 -9.49 6.68
C GLU A 445 -39.27 -9.84 7.50
N MET A 446 -38.09 -9.35 7.10
CA MET A 446 -36.85 -9.52 7.85
C MET A 446 -36.93 -8.90 9.25
N LEU A 447 -37.43 -7.67 9.40
CA LEU A 447 -37.62 -7.03 10.70
C LEU A 447 -38.51 -7.87 11.62
N THR A 448 -39.61 -8.40 11.08
CA THR A 448 -40.53 -9.28 11.82
C THR A 448 -39.83 -10.57 12.25
N LYS A 449 -39.13 -11.22 11.32
CA LYS A 449 -38.35 -12.46 11.58
C LYS A 449 -37.27 -12.25 12.63
N PHE A 450 -36.61 -11.10 12.58
CA PHE A 450 -35.57 -10.72 13.54
C PHE A 450 -36.13 -10.21 14.85
N GLY A 451 -37.45 -10.00 14.98
CA GLY A 451 -38.09 -9.43 16.16
C GLY A 451 -37.58 -8.03 16.47
N LEU A 452 -37.49 -7.18 15.44
CA LEU A 452 -37.06 -5.79 15.51
C LEU A 452 -38.25 -4.88 15.19
N ASP A 453 -38.48 -3.86 16.01
CA ASP A 453 -39.55 -2.89 15.78
C ASP A 453 -39.17 -1.92 14.66
N ALA A 454 -40.00 -1.83 13.61
CA ALA A 454 -39.84 -0.89 12.51
C ALA A 454 -39.84 0.58 12.98
N GLY A 455 -40.44 0.88 14.13
CA GLY A 455 -40.41 2.21 14.76
C GLY A 455 -39.09 2.59 15.43
N THR A 456 -38.16 1.65 15.59
CA THR A 456 -36.89 1.88 16.29
C THR A 456 -36.06 2.95 15.58
N LEU A 457 -35.72 4.03 16.29
CA LEU A 457 -34.89 5.12 15.78
C LEU A 457 -33.41 4.75 15.74
N LEU A 458 -32.73 5.14 14.66
CA LEU A 458 -31.29 4.93 14.49
C LEU A 458 -30.40 5.91 15.28
N THR A 459 -30.96 7.01 15.82
CA THR A 459 -30.22 8.10 16.50
C THR A 459 -30.01 7.97 17.99
N GLY A 460 -30.61 6.97 18.62
CA GLY A 460 -30.74 6.97 20.08
C GLY A 460 -29.51 6.48 20.81
#